data_AF-A0A918TL82-F1
#
_entry.id   AF-A0A918TL82-F1
#
_cell.length_a   1.000
_cell.length_b   1.000
_cell.length_c   1.000
_cell.angle_alpha   90.00
_cell.angle_beta   90.00
_cell.angle_gamma   90.00
#
_symmetry.space_group_name_H-M   'P 1'
#
loop_
_entity.id
_entity.type
_entity.pdbx_description
1 polymer ?
#
loop_
_entity_poly.entity_id
_entity_poly.type
_entity_poly.pdbx_seq_one_letter_code
_entity_poly.pdbx_strand_id
1 'polypeptide(L)'
;MLALAFAVLSWTGCYFLFNFPERPWNYSVLERLGRLPEITFFKGEELPKATTLPPQQLYGLIYQRNSEVPPGQHPKLLDPTTLQTLNVQLKRNYLTNFKKPMNLNYVRGTWRILSLRQLTKDDFVQHGFAVLAQALAVPAEQENSTNPELLPFPVELEIILPTAPGVEIPPDTEITTDNLFELDRVRHGLIIIHIARSGTADEPVSRITTIPLLDKPFPLSKEANIQLTVPDKVNPKGTFPLMNLDE
;
A
#
# COMPACT_ATOMS: atom_id res chain seq x y z
N MET A 1 -43.15 12.07 19.00
CA MET A 1 -41.84 12.63 18.59
C MET A 1 -40.66 11.75 18.98
N LEU A 2 -40.60 11.19 20.20
CA LEU A 2 -39.48 10.35 20.64
C LEU A 2 -39.23 9.12 19.75
N ALA A 3 -40.29 8.42 19.32
CA ALA A 3 -40.17 7.26 18.43
C ALA A 3 -39.56 7.62 17.05
N LEU A 4 -39.93 8.79 16.51
CA LEU A 4 -39.36 9.28 15.24
C LEU A 4 -37.88 9.64 15.41
N ALA A 5 -37.52 10.30 16.51
CA ALA A 5 -36.12 10.61 16.81
C ALA A 5 -35.28 9.34 16.98
N PHE A 6 -35.79 8.32 17.66
CA PHE A 6 -35.12 7.02 17.81
C PHE A 6 -34.97 6.31 16.47
N ALA A 7 -36.00 6.32 15.61
CA ALA A 7 -35.93 5.73 14.28
C ALA A 7 -34.84 6.39 13.41
N VAL A 8 -34.76 7.73 13.41
CA VAL A 8 -33.73 8.47 12.67
C VAL A 8 -32.34 8.16 13.23
N LEU A 9 -32.15 8.22 14.55
CA LEU A 9 -30.86 7.91 15.18
C LEU A 9 -30.43 6.46 14.92
N SER A 10 -31.35 5.51 14.99
CA SER A 10 -31.06 4.10 14.69
C SER A 10 -30.66 3.92 13.22
N TRP A 11 -31.37 4.56 12.29
CA TRP A 11 -31.06 4.46 10.86
C TRP A 11 -29.71 5.09 10.53
N THR A 12 -29.45 6.30 11.03
CA THR A 12 -28.17 6.99 10.86
C THR A 12 -27.03 6.21 11.51
N GLY A 13 -27.23 5.66 12.71
CA GLY A 13 -26.26 4.81 13.39
C GLY A 13 -25.87 3.58 12.56
N CYS A 14 -26.87 2.86 12.02
CA CYS A 14 -26.61 1.75 11.11
C CYS A 14 -25.85 2.20 9.86
N TYR A 15 -26.26 3.31 9.24
CA TYR A 15 -25.58 3.86 8.07
C TYR A 15 -24.09 4.12 8.35
N PHE A 16 -23.75 4.76 9.47
CA PHE A 16 -22.36 5.02 9.85
C PHE A 16 -21.60 3.74 10.22
N LEU A 17 -22.27 2.76 10.84
CA LEU A 17 -21.64 1.49 11.20
C LEU A 17 -21.18 0.72 9.96
N PHE A 18 -22.06 0.57 8.95
CA PHE A 18 -21.79 -0.26 7.77
C PHE A 18 -20.95 0.42 6.68
N ASN A 19 -21.00 1.76 6.55
CA ASN A 19 -20.28 2.46 5.47
C ASN A 19 -18.83 2.84 5.78
N PHE A 20 -18.43 2.78 7.06
CA PHE A 20 -17.10 3.21 7.51
C PHE A 20 -16.35 2.10 8.25
N PRO A 21 -16.07 0.94 7.61
CA PRO A 21 -15.38 -0.18 8.26
C PRO A 21 -13.93 0.13 8.60
N GLU A 22 -13.33 1.20 8.06
CA GLU A 22 -11.98 1.63 8.41
C GLU A 22 -11.85 2.17 9.84
N ARG A 23 -12.98 2.54 10.47
CA ARG A 23 -13.00 2.98 11.86
C ARG A 23 -12.89 1.75 12.78
N PRO A 24 -11.93 1.70 13.71
CA PRO A 24 -11.71 0.53 14.55
C PRO A 24 -12.93 0.05 15.33
N TRP A 25 -13.72 1.00 15.88
CA TRP A 25 -14.92 0.65 16.62
C TRP A 25 -15.97 -0.01 15.71
N ASN A 26 -16.23 0.58 14.53
CA ASN A 26 -17.15 0.01 13.54
C ASN A 26 -16.71 -1.38 13.11
N TYR A 27 -15.43 -1.57 12.77
CA TYR A 27 -14.89 -2.86 12.38
C TYR A 27 -15.14 -3.93 13.45
N SER A 28 -14.82 -3.62 14.71
CA SER A 28 -15.02 -4.56 15.82
C SER A 28 -16.49 -4.95 16.04
N VAL A 29 -17.43 -4.02 15.79
CA VAL A 29 -18.87 -4.31 15.86
C VAL A 29 -19.30 -5.17 14.67
N LEU A 30 -18.86 -4.84 13.46
CA LEU A 30 -19.15 -5.63 12.25
C LEU A 30 -18.60 -7.06 12.35
N GLU A 31 -17.41 -7.22 12.93
CA GLU A 31 -16.78 -8.52 13.19
C GLU A 31 -17.66 -9.38 14.10
N ARG A 32 -18.07 -8.82 15.25
CA ARG A 32 -18.95 -9.51 16.22
C ARG A 32 -20.32 -9.88 15.63
N LEU A 33 -20.80 -9.10 14.67
CA LEU A 33 -22.06 -9.35 13.96
C LEU A 33 -21.91 -10.34 12.79
N GLY A 34 -20.69 -10.78 12.44
CA GLY A 34 -20.43 -11.60 11.26
C GLY A 34 -20.78 -10.89 9.95
N ARG A 35 -20.65 -9.55 9.92
CA ARG A 35 -21.03 -8.68 8.79
C ARG A 35 -19.83 -7.95 8.18
N LEU A 36 -18.61 -8.36 8.50
CA LEU A 36 -17.43 -7.82 7.81
C LEU A 36 -17.47 -8.18 6.31
N PRO A 37 -17.06 -7.26 5.43
CA PRO A 37 -16.85 -7.61 4.04
C PRO A 37 -15.74 -8.68 3.95
N GLU A 38 -16.01 -9.72 3.18
CA GLU A 38 -15.02 -10.74 2.86
C GLU A 38 -13.97 -10.16 1.90
N ILE A 39 -12.71 -10.18 2.34
CA ILE A 39 -11.56 -9.88 1.49
C ILE A 39 -11.31 -11.14 0.68
N THR A 40 -11.09 -11.01 -0.62
CA THR A 40 -10.77 -12.15 -1.50
C THR A 40 -9.68 -11.73 -2.47
N PHE A 41 -8.92 -12.70 -2.96
CA PHE A 41 -8.11 -12.47 -4.13
C PHE A 41 -8.97 -12.30 -5.38
N PHE A 42 -8.37 -11.67 -6.38
CA PHE A 42 -8.95 -11.48 -7.70
C PHE A 42 -8.27 -12.42 -8.69
N LYS A 43 -9.04 -12.89 -9.66
CA LYS A 43 -8.48 -13.51 -10.86
C LYS A 43 -7.91 -12.41 -11.75
N GLY A 44 -6.89 -12.71 -12.55
CA GLY A 44 -6.09 -11.69 -13.26
C GLY A 44 -6.90 -10.62 -14.02
N GLU A 45 -7.97 -11.02 -14.70
CA GLU A 45 -8.85 -10.11 -15.45
C GLU A 45 -9.89 -9.36 -14.59
N GLU A 46 -10.18 -9.88 -13.39
CA GLU A 46 -11.17 -9.32 -12.45
C GLU A 46 -10.58 -8.23 -11.54
N LEU A 47 -9.27 -7.94 -11.65
CA LEU A 47 -8.63 -6.87 -10.89
C LEU A 47 -9.38 -5.54 -11.04
N PRO A 48 -9.65 -4.83 -9.93
CA PRO A 48 -10.30 -3.52 -9.97
C PRO A 48 -9.66 -2.59 -11.00
N LYS A 49 -10.49 -1.93 -11.81
CA LYS A 49 -10.01 -0.99 -12.84
C LYS A 49 -9.35 0.21 -12.16
N ALA A 50 -8.07 0.41 -12.45
CA ALA A 50 -7.27 1.49 -11.89
C ALA A 50 -6.09 1.83 -12.80
N THR A 51 -5.49 2.99 -12.56
CA THR A 51 -4.28 3.44 -13.24
C THR A 51 -3.06 2.74 -12.65
N THR A 52 -2.05 2.45 -13.47
CA THR A 52 -0.77 1.91 -13.00
C THR A 52 0.28 3.00 -13.06
N LEU A 53 0.85 3.37 -11.92
CA LEU A 53 1.75 4.51 -11.77
C LEU A 53 3.22 4.05 -11.70
N PRO A 54 4.10 4.63 -12.53
CA PRO A 54 5.56 4.50 -12.37
C PRO A 54 6.08 5.37 -11.20
N PRO A 55 7.33 5.18 -10.75
CA PRO A 55 7.89 5.91 -9.61
C PRO A 55 7.75 7.43 -9.68
N GLN A 56 7.96 8.03 -10.85
CA GLN A 56 7.87 9.48 -11.05
C GLN A 56 6.46 10.01 -10.78
N GLN A 57 5.42 9.25 -11.14
CA GLN A 57 4.03 9.62 -10.87
C GLN A 57 3.63 9.35 -9.43
N LEU A 58 4.19 8.29 -8.81
CA LEU A 58 4.01 8.00 -7.39
C LEU A 58 4.54 9.13 -6.51
N TYR A 59 5.73 9.64 -6.83
CA TYR A 59 6.29 10.82 -6.16
C TYR A 59 5.36 12.05 -6.28
N GLY A 60 4.77 12.22 -7.47
CA GLY A 60 3.79 13.27 -7.77
C GLY A 60 2.51 13.22 -6.94
N LEU A 61 2.15 12.07 -6.33
CA LEU A 61 0.97 11.95 -5.47
C LEU A 61 1.11 12.74 -4.17
N ILE A 62 2.34 12.88 -3.65
CA ILE A 62 2.63 13.57 -2.40
C ILE A 62 3.20 14.96 -2.67
N TYR A 63 4.12 15.04 -3.64
CA TYR A 63 4.87 16.23 -3.97
C TYR A 63 4.36 16.73 -5.31
N GLN A 64 3.49 17.74 -5.30
CA GLN A 64 2.92 18.28 -6.54
C GLN A 64 4.08 18.80 -7.41
N ARG A 65 4.31 18.12 -8.52
CA ARG A 65 5.26 18.53 -9.56
C ARG A 65 4.64 19.69 -10.34
N ASN A 66 4.51 20.86 -9.71
CA ASN A 66 4.36 22.07 -10.49
C ASN A 66 5.64 22.19 -11.31
N SER A 67 5.50 22.18 -12.63
CA SER A 67 6.58 22.26 -13.63
C SER A 67 7.35 23.59 -13.61
N GLU A 68 7.29 24.34 -12.51
CA GLU A 68 7.84 25.68 -12.33
C GLU A 68 8.28 25.91 -10.87
N VAL A 69 8.79 24.89 -10.18
CA VAL A 69 9.45 25.14 -8.88
C VAL A 69 10.85 25.71 -9.18
N PRO A 70 11.16 26.96 -8.80
CA PRO A 70 12.48 27.53 -9.03
C PRO A 70 13.56 26.71 -8.30
N PRO A 71 14.80 26.67 -8.82
CA PRO A 71 15.92 26.06 -8.10
C PRO A 71 16.01 26.64 -6.67
N GLY A 72 15.99 25.77 -5.66
CA GLY A 72 16.04 26.18 -4.24
C GLY A 72 14.69 26.30 -3.52
N GLN A 73 13.56 25.91 -4.15
CA GLN A 73 12.27 25.77 -3.47
C GLN A 73 11.81 24.31 -3.42
N HIS A 74 11.17 23.91 -2.31
CA HIS A 74 10.66 22.55 -2.15
C HIS A 74 9.34 22.37 -2.93
N PRO A 75 9.08 21.19 -3.52
CA PRO A 75 7.82 20.91 -4.18
C PRO A 75 6.64 21.08 -3.21
N LYS A 76 5.53 21.64 -3.72
CA LYS A 76 4.34 21.91 -2.90
C LYS A 76 3.80 20.59 -2.35
N LEU A 77 3.87 20.46 -1.02
CA LEU A 77 3.36 19.30 -0.31
C LEU A 77 1.85 19.25 -0.42
N LEU A 78 1.31 18.03 -0.59
CA LEU A 78 -0.11 17.80 -0.37
C LEU A 78 -0.49 18.29 1.04
N ASP A 79 -1.70 18.80 1.22
CA ASP A 79 -2.13 19.18 2.57
C ASP A 79 -2.28 17.92 3.46
N PRO A 80 -1.83 17.93 4.74
CA PRO A 80 -1.93 16.77 5.62
C PRO A 80 -3.35 16.22 5.79
N THR A 81 -4.38 17.09 5.81
CA THR A 81 -5.78 16.65 5.94
C THR A 81 -6.27 15.97 4.66
N THR A 82 -5.79 16.44 3.51
CA THR A 82 -6.07 15.80 2.21
C THR A 82 -5.41 14.43 2.14
N LEU A 83 -4.14 14.31 2.57
CA LEU A 83 -3.43 13.04 2.63
C LEU A 83 -4.13 12.04 3.56
N GLN A 84 -4.56 12.49 4.74
CA GLN A 84 -5.30 11.65 5.68
C GLN A 84 -6.63 11.18 5.08
N THR A 85 -7.36 12.05 4.38
CA THR A 85 -8.61 11.71 3.69
C THR A 85 -8.37 10.66 2.60
N LEU A 86 -7.30 10.81 1.82
CA LEU A 86 -6.91 9.84 0.81
C LEU A 86 -6.59 8.47 1.45
N ASN A 87 -5.79 8.44 2.51
CA ASN A 87 -5.43 7.21 3.22
C ASN A 87 -6.66 6.49 3.81
N VAL A 88 -7.64 7.24 4.32
CA VAL A 88 -8.94 6.69 4.77
C VAL A 88 -9.66 6.00 3.63
N GLN A 89 -9.67 6.59 2.44
CA GLN A 89 -10.32 6.02 1.25
C GLN A 89 -9.58 4.77 0.75
N LEU A 90 -8.26 4.84 0.64
CA LEU A 90 -7.41 3.71 0.22
C LEU A 90 -7.60 2.50 1.13
N LYS A 91 -7.57 2.71 2.45
CA LYS A 91 -7.83 1.65 3.44
C LYS A 91 -9.25 1.09 3.33
N ARG A 92 -10.26 1.96 3.15
CA ARG A 92 -11.65 1.53 2.96
C ARG A 92 -11.81 0.66 1.72
N ASN A 93 -11.14 0.99 0.62
CA ASN A 93 -11.21 0.18 -0.60
C ASN A 93 -10.79 -1.27 -0.33
N TYR A 94 -9.67 -1.46 0.35
CA TYR A 94 -9.19 -2.80 0.71
C TYR A 94 -10.16 -3.52 1.66
N LEU A 95 -10.61 -2.84 2.72
CA LEU A 95 -11.54 -3.39 3.71
C LEU A 95 -12.92 -3.76 3.15
N THR A 96 -13.34 -3.11 2.07
CA THR A 96 -14.61 -3.38 1.39
C THR A 96 -14.45 -4.27 0.17
N ASN A 97 -13.25 -4.85 -0.01
CA ASN A 97 -12.86 -5.65 -1.16
C ASN A 97 -13.24 -4.98 -2.50
N PHE A 98 -12.96 -3.67 -2.58
CA PHE A 98 -13.10 -2.85 -3.78
C PHE A 98 -14.52 -2.82 -4.39
N LYS A 99 -15.58 -3.05 -3.61
CA LYS A 99 -16.98 -3.04 -4.11
C LYS A 99 -17.41 -1.71 -4.73
N LYS A 100 -16.96 -0.58 -4.17
CA LYS A 100 -17.22 0.79 -4.66
C LYS A 100 -15.96 1.63 -4.50
N PRO A 101 -14.92 1.34 -5.29
CA PRO A 101 -13.60 1.83 -4.99
C PRO A 101 -13.43 3.28 -5.45
N MET A 102 -12.59 4.04 -4.74
CA MET A 102 -12.23 5.41 -5.09
C MET A 102 -10.70 5.58 -5.06
N ASN A 103 -10.12 6.37 -5.96
CA ASN A 103 -8.68 6.67 -5.95
C ASN A 103 -7.78 5.42 -5.96
N LEU A 104 -8.04 4.50 -6.89
CA LEU A 104 -7.22 3.30 -7.06
C LEU A 104 -6.01 3.56 -7.94
N ASN A 105 -4.85 3.08 -7.49
CA ASN A 105 -3.64 3.07 -8.27
C ASN A 105 -2.84 1.79 -7.98
N TYR A 106 -2.33 1.15 -9.03
CA TYR A 106 -1.33 0.09 -8.94
C TYR A 106 0.07 0.67 -9.10
N VAL A 107 1.06 -0.06 -8.62
CA VAL A 107 2.47 0.28 -8.78
C VAL A 107 3.10 -0.49 -9.94
N ARG A 108 3.99 0.16 -10.69
CA ARG A 108 4.91 -0.50 -11.63
C ARG A 108 6.31 0.08 -11.55
N GLY A 109 7.27 -0.61 -12.13
CA GLY A 109 8.65 -0.15 -12.31
C GLY A 109 9.66 -1.13 -11.76
N THR A 110 10.92 -0.70 -11.71
CA THR A 110 12.02 -1.49 -11.16
C THR A 110 12.30 -1.07 -9.73
N TRP A 111 12.41 -2.04 -8.83
CA TRP A 111 12.55 -1.82 -7.40
C TRP A 111 13.69 -2.65 -6.84
N ARG A 112 14.51 -2.05 -5.97
CA ARG A 112 15.58 -2.72 -5.24
C ARG A 112 15.12 -3.00 -3.82
N ILE A 113 15.19 -4.24 -3.34
CA ILE A 113 14.87 -4.51 -1.92
C ILE A 113 15.95 -3.89 -1.03
N LEU A 114 15.49 -3.24 0.04
CA LEU A 114 16.33 -2.67 1.10
C LEU A 114 16.25 -3.49 2.38
N SER A 115 15.05 -3.96 2.76
CA SER A 115 14.81 -4.63 4.03
C SER A 115 13.56 -5.51 3.97
N LEU A 116 13.48 -6.49 4.87
CA LEU A 116 12.32 -7.34 5.09
C LEU A 116 12.12 -7.53 6.59
N ARG A 117 10.86 -7.49 7.04
CA ARG A 117 10.51 -7.91 8.40
C ARG A 117 9.25 -8.77 8.45
N GLN A 118 9.15 -9.60 9.48
CA GLN A 118 7.92 -10.29 9.83
C GLN A 118 6.85 -9.28 10.30
N LEU A 119 5.60 -9.50 9.89
CA LEU A 119 4.44 -8.78 10.44
C LEU A 119 4.08 -9.29 11.83
N THR A 120 3.56 -8.39 12.65
CA THR A 120 3.19 -8.63 14.05
C THR A 120 1.72 -8.34 14.27
N LYS A 121 1.20 -8.71 15.45
CA LYS A 121 -0.18 -8.39 15.87
C LYS A 121 -0.51 -6.89 15.86
N ASP A 122 0.51 -6.05 15.96
CA ASP A 122 0.38 -4.59 16.02
C ASP A 122 0.32 -3.96 14.62
N ASP A 123 0.61 -4.73 13.57
CA ASP A 123 0.50 -4.31 12.18
C ASP A 123 -0.94 -4.42 11.66
N PHE A 124 -1.27 -3.63 10.63
CA PHE A 124 -2.57 -3.67 9.96
C PHE A 124 -2.93 -5.07 9.46
N VAL A 125 -1.97 -5.78 8.86
CA VAL A 125 -2.05 -7.20 8.54
C VAL A 125 -1.15 -7.94 9.54
N GLN A 126 -1.68 -8.93 10.24
CA GLN A 126 -1.00 -9.52 11.40
C GLN A 126 -0.05 -10.68 11.06
N HIS A 127 -0.18 -11.27 9.88
CA HIS A 127 0.58 -12.45 9.45
C HIS A 127 1.13 -12.25 8.05
N GLY A 128 2.37 -12.68 7.84
CA GLY A 128 3.13 -12.45 6.62
C GLY A 128 4.32 -11.52 6.84
N PHE A 129 4.69 -10.81 5.78
CA PHE A 129 5.93 -10.03 5.75
C PHE A 129 5.70 -8.64 5.19
N ALA A 130 6.57 -7.71 5.56
CA ALA A 130 6.66 -6.39 4.96
C ALA A 130 8.02 -6.24 4.28
N VAL A 131 8.01 -6.02 2.96
CA VAL A 131 9.21 -5.77 2.15
C VAL A 131 9.37 -4.27 1.97
N LEU A 132 10.53 -3.71 2.29
CA LEU A 132 10.88 -2.34 1.95
C LEU A 132 11.75 -2.38 0.69
N ALA A 133 11.35 -1.63 -0.33
CA ALA A 133 12.10 -1.52 -1.57
C ALA A 133 12.22 -0.06 -2.03
N GLN A 134 13.32 0.28 -2.69
CA GLN A 134 13.55 1.59 -3.29
C GLN A 134 13.27 1.55 -4.78
N ALA A 135 12.59 2.57 -5.28
CA ALA A 135 12.40 2.75 -6.72
C ALA A 135 13.75 2.99 -7.40
N LEU A 136 13.92 2.37 -8.57
CA LEU A 136 14.97 2.73 -9.51
C LEU A 136 14.33 3.36 -10.75
N ALA A 137 14.89 4.47 -11.21
CA ALA A 137 14.42 5.20 -12.37
C ALA A 137 15.58 5.62 -13.26
N VAL A 138 15.31 5.70 -14.57
CA VAL A 138 16.20 6.36 -15.51
C VAL A 138 16.09 7.87 -15.30
N PRO A 139 17.19 8.59 -15.06
CA PRO A 139 17.18 10.05 -15.01
C PRO A 139 16.68 10.65 -16.33
N ALA A 140 15.97 11.78 -16.27
CA ALA A 140 15.41 12.44 -17.46
C ALA A 140 16.49 12.72 -18.53
N GLU A 141 17.72 13.04 -18.09
CA GLU A 141 18.85 13.34 -18.97
C GLU A 141 19.37 12.12 -19.75
N GLN A 142 19.03 10.91 -19.30
CA GLN A 142 19.44 9.65 -19.90
C GLN A 142 18.30 8.93 -20.64
N GLU A 143 17.08 9.50 -20.72
CA GLU A 143 15.92 8.84 -21.34
C GLU A 143 16.16 8.43 -22.80
N ASN A 144 16.99 9.19 -23.54
CA ASN A 144 17.35 8.91 -24.94
C ASN A 144 18.73 8.25 -25.08
N SER A 145 19.38 7.86 -23.99
CA SER A 145 20.67 7.17 -24.01
C SER A 145 20.52 5.77 -24.58
N THR A 146 21.52 5.30 -25.33
CA THR A 146 21.58 3.91 -25.81
C THR A 146 21.74 2.90 -24.67
N ASN A 147 22.26 3.34 -23.52
CA ASN A 147 22.38 2.52 -22.31
C ASN A 147 22.08 3.37 -21.07
N PRO A 148 20.79 3.56 -20.72
CA PRO A 148 20.41 4.34 -19.56
C PRO A 148 20.72 3.60 -18.26
N GLU A 149 21.25 4.31 -17.27
CA GLU A 149 21.53 3.73 -15.96
C GLU A 149 20.32 3.90 -15.04
N LEU A 150 20.02 2.85 -14.26
CA LEU A 150 18.97 2.89 -13.25
C LEU A 150 19.52 3.45 -11.94
N LEU A 151 19.09 4.65 -11.57
CA LEU A 151 19.50 5.30 -10.33
C LEU A 151 18.40 5.25 -9.27
N PRO A 152 18.77 5.23 -7.97
CA PRO A 152 17.82 5.41 -6.87
C PRO A 152 16.91 6.63 -7.09
N PHE A 153 15.62 6.42 -6.91
CA PHE A 153 14.59 7.46 -7.01
C PHE A 153 13.92 7.63 -5.64
N PRO A 154 13.51 8.85 -5.23
CA PRO A 154 12.99 9.15 -3.88
C PRO A 154 11.56 8.64 -3.63
N VAL A 155 11.32 7.38 -3.98
CA VAL A 155 10.09 6.65 -3.71
C VAL A 155 10.46 5.30 -3.13
N GLU A 156 9.89 5.01 -1.97
CA GLU A 156 9.99 3.72 -1.32
C GLU A 156 8.65 3.01 -1.40
N LEU A 157 8.72 1.71 -1.63
CA LEU A 157 7.59 0.81 -1.66
C LEU A 157 7.66 -0.12 -0.47
N GLU A 158 6.61 -0.09 0.34
CA GLU A 158 6.39 -1.06 1.39
C GLU A 158 5.35 -2.05 0.92
N ILE A 159 5.78 -3.28 0.65
CA ILE A 159 4.92 -4.35 0.15
C ILE A 159 4.52 -5.23 1.32
N ILE A 160 3.25 -5.21 1.68
CA ILE A 160 2.67 -6.16 2.63
C ILE A 160 2.38 -7.45 1.86
N LEU A 161 2.99 -8.55 2.27
CA LEU A 161 2.82 -9.89 1.71
C LEU A 161 2.13 -10.77 2.74
N PRO A 162 0.79 -10.86 2.75
CA PRO A 162 0.09 -11.65 3.74
C PRO A 162 0.26 -13.15 3.48
N THR A 163 0.45 -13.91 4.55
CA THR A 163 0.61 -15.37 4.50
C THR A 163 -0.22 -16.05 5.59
N ALA A 164 -0.30 -17.38 5.52
CA ALA A 164 -0.87 -18.17 6.60
C ALA A 164 -0.11 -17.92 7.92
N PRO A 165 -0.78 -18.02 9.08
CA PRO A 165 -0.12 -17.95 10.38
C PRO A 165 1.00 -19.01 10.49
N GLY A 166 2.14 -18.60 11.06
CA GLY A 166 3.29 -19.50 11.28
C GLY A 166 4.20 -19.70 10.07
N VAL A 167 3.95 -19.02 8.95
CA VAL A 167 4.90 -18.96 7.83
C VAL A 167 6.03 -17.99 8.18
N GLU A 168 7.25 -18.50 8.22
CA GLU A 168 8.49 -17.75 8.45
C GLU A 168 9.28 -17.59 7.15
N ILE A 169 10.15 -16.59 7.08
CA ILE A 169 11.10 -16.45 5.96
C ILE A 169 12.08 -17.64 6.03
N PRO A 170 12.31 -18.36 4.92
CA PRO A 170 13.36 -19.36 4.88
C PRO A 170 14.69 -18.74 5.33
N PRO A 171 15.42 -19.34 6.30
CA PRO A 171 16.66 -18.76 6.84
C PRO A 171 17.71 -18.43 5.79
N ASP A 172 17.71 -19.18 4.69
CA ASP A 172 18.64 -19.04 3.56
C ASP A 172 18.15 -18.04 2.50
N THR A 173 17.09 -17.27 2.78
CA THR A 173 16.64 -16.22 1.87
C THR A 173 17.65 -15.08 1.94
N GLU A 174 18.69 -15.16 1.11
CA GLU A 174 19.62 -14.06 0.92
C GLU A 174 18.88 -12.91 0.23
N ILE A 175 18.43 -11.96 1.05
CA ILE A 175 17.96 -10.66 0.59
C ILE A 175 19.20 -9.83 0.35
N THR A 176 19.84 -10.09 -0.78
CA THR A 176 20.92 -9.23 -1.22
C THR A 176 20.31 -7.92 -1.71
N THR A 177 20.97 -6.80 -1.40
CA THR A 177 20.61 -5.46 -1.89
C THR A 177 20.70 -5.35 -3.43
N ASP A 178 21.14 -6.41 -4.11
CA ASP A 178 21.17 -6.53 -5.57
C ASP A 178 19.90 -7.14 -6.14
N ASN A 179 18.98 -7.63 -5.32
CA ASN A 179 17.73 -8.19 -5.78
C ASN A 179 16.81 -7.08 -6.32
N LEU A 180 16.66 -7.07 -7.65
CA LEU A 180 15.76 -6.20 -8.38
C LEU A 180 14.47 -6.92 -8.76
N PHE A 181 13.34 -6.25 -8.56
CA PHE A 181 12.02 -6.72 -8.98
C PHE A 181 11.45 -5.76 -10.01
N GLU A 182 11.04 -6.31 -11.14
CA GLU A 182 10.22 -5.59 -12.11
C GLU A 182 8.76 -5.84 -11.76
N LEU A 183 8.11 -4.81 -11.21
CA LEU A 183 6.72 -4.87 -10.78
C LEU A 183 5.79 -4.34 -11.88
N ASP A 184 4.66 -5.02 -12.03
CA ASP A 184 3.56 -4.59 -12.90
C ASP A 184 2.22 -5.14 -12.39
N ARG A 185 1.15 -4.56 -12.91
CA ARG A 185 -0.23 -4.87 -12.53
C ARG A 185 -0.65 -6.32 -12.83
N VAL A 186 -0.24 -6.89 -13.95
CA VAL A 186 -0.76 -8.20 -14.44
C VAL A 186 -0.09 -9.35 -13.68
N ARG A 187 1.21 -9.24 -13.42
CA ARG A 187 1.96 -10.26 -12.69
C ARG A 187 1.73 -10.17 -11.18
N HIS A 188 1.74 -8.97 -10.61
CA HIS A 188 1.84 -8.78 -9.16
C HIS A 188 0.57 -8.17 -8.52
N GLY A 189 -0.19 -7.35 -9.26
CA GLY A 189 -1.44 -6.77 -8.76
C GLY A 189 -1.28 -5.94 -7.48
N LEU A 190 -0.14 -5.27 -7.29
CA LEU A 190 0.17 -4.47 -6.10
C LEU A 190 -0.62 -3.15 -6.10
N ILE A 191 -1.68 -3.10 -5.32
CA ILE A 191 -2.54 -1.91 -5.17
C ILE A 191 -2.04 -1.05 -4.01
N ILE A 192 -2.08 0.26 -4.17
CA ILE A 192 -1.78 1.21 -3.09
C ILE A 192 -2.91 1.20 -2.06
N ILE A 193 -2.55 1.04 -0.79
CA ILE A 193 -3.48 1.07 0.34
C ILE A 193 -3.16 2.17 1.36
N HIS A 194 -1.96 2.75 1.30
CA HIS A 194 -1.54 3.85 2.15
C HIS A 194 -0.36 4.61 1.57
N ILE A 195 -0.27 5.90 1.89
CA ILE A 195 0.75 6.83 1.43
C ILE A 195 1.25 7.64 2.62
N ALA A 196 2.57 7.69 2.79
CA ALA A 196 3.25 8.44 3.84
C ALA A 196 4.42 9.25 3.29
N ARG A 197 4.83 10.25 4.07
CA ARG A 197 6.08 10.99 3.86
C ARG A 197 7.16 10.33 4.69
N SER A 198 8.35 10.24 4.12
CA SER A 198 9.57 9.81 4.79
C SER A 198 10.73 10.74 4.36
N GLY A 199 11.93 10.47 4.87
CA GLY A 199 13.13 11.26 4.59
C GLY A 199 13.17 12.58 5.36
N THR A 200 14.06 13.46 4.92
CA THR A 200 14.30 14.76 5.55
C THR A 200 13.61 15.89 4.76
N ALA A 201 13.68 17.12 5.28
CA ALA A 201 13.17 18.28 4.53
C ALA A 201 13.96 18.50 3.22
N ASP A 202 15.26 18.21 3.24
CA ASP A 202 16.17 18.39 2.11
C ASP A 202 16.12 17.21 1.13
N GLU A 203 15.88 16.00 1.65
CA GLU A 203 15.75 14.75 0.88
C GLU A 203 14.39 14.09 1.15
N PRO A 204 13.30 14.66 0.63
CA PRO A 204 11.97 14.12 0.82
C PRO A 204 11.78 12.80 0.08
N VAL A 205 11.18 11.81 0.76
CA VAL A 205 10.91 10.49 0.19
C VAL A 205 9.41 10.19 0.27
N SER A 206 8.83 9.70 -0.83
CA SER A 206 7.45 9.19 -0.83
C SER A 206 7.43 7.72 -0.41
N ARG A 207 6.75 7.38 0.68
CA ARG A 207 6.59 5.99 1.12
C ARG A 207 5.20 5.48 0.76
N ILE A 208 5.13 4.48 -0.09
CA ILE A 208 3.90 3.92 -0.64
C ILE A 208 3.72 2.52 -0.09
N THR A 209 2.64 2.28 0.66
CA THR A 209 2.29 0.93 1.13
C THR A 209 1.35 0.26 0.15
N THR A 210 1.70 -0.95 -0.26
CA THR A 210 0.94 -1.77 -1.21
C THR A 210 0.65 -3.16 -0.69
N ILE A 211 -0.35 -3.80 -1.29
CA ILE A 211 -0.70 -5.19 -1.01
C ILE A 211 -1.06 -5.91 -2.33
N PRO A 212 -0.64 -7.16 -2.54
CA PRO A 212 -1.02 -7.94 -3.72
C PRO A 212 -2.49 -8.33 -3.64
N LEU A 213 -3.17 -8.26 -4.78
CA LEU A 213 -4.57 -8.67 -4.93
C LEU A 213 -4.75 -10.00 -5.68
N LEU A 214 -3.66 -10.61 -6.14
CA LEU A 214 -3.69 -11.84 -6.93
C LEU A 214 -3.34 -13.05 -6.06
N ASP A 215 -4.03 -14.16 -6.31
CA ASP A 215 -3.69 -15.47 -5.75
C ASP A 215 -2.53 -16.09 -6.54
N LYS A 216 -1.33 -15.54 -6.37
CA LYS A 216 -0.09 -16.02 -7.01
C LYS A 216 1.05 -15.94 -6.01
N PRO A 217 2.02 -16.87 -6.07
CA PRO A 217 3.26 -16.72 -5.32
C PRO A 217 3.95 -15.40 -5.66
N PHE A 218 4.45 -14.70 -4.64
CA PHE A 218 5.21 -13.47 -4.81
C PHE A 218 6.71 -13.79 -4.85
N PRO A 219 7.46 -13.33 -5.87
CA PRO A 219 8.90 -13.56 -5.94
C PRO A 219 9.61 -12.65 -4.94
N LEU A 220 10.18 -13.21 -3.87
CA LEU A 220 10.96 -12.47 -2.88
C LEU A 220 12.46 -12.45 -3.23
N SER A 221 12.93 -13.46 -3.97
CA SER A 221 14.27 -13.49 -4.57
C SER A 221 14.24 -14.34 -5.85
N LYS A 222 15.39 -14.56 -6.48
CA LYS A 222 15.50 -15.51 -7.61
C LYS A 222 15.11 -16.94 -7.23
N GLU A 223 15.28 -17.29 -5.96
CA GLU A 223 15.17 -18.67 -5.45
C GLU A 223 13.98 -18.83 -4.49
N ALA A 224 13.50 -17.74 -3.89
CA ALA A 224 12.41 -17.75 -2.93
C ALA A 224 11.13 -17.12 -3.50
N ASN A 225 10.06 -17.91 -3.49
CA ASN A 225 8.70 -17.43 -3.73
C ASN A 225 7.85 -17.64 -2.46
N ILE A 226 7.02 -16.66 -2.14
CA ILE A 226 6.13 -16.71 -0.98
C ILE A 226 4.71 -16.96 -1.46
N GLN A 227 4.09 -18.04 -0.99
CA GLN A 227 2.66 -18.26 -1.21
C GLN A 227 1.87 -17.25 -0.38
N LEU A 228 1.05 -16.47 -1.06
CA LEU A 228 0.19 -15.48 -0.43
C LEU A 228 -1.11 -16.12 0.03
N THR A 229 -1.70 -15.57 1.09
CA THR A 229 -3.06 -15.89 1.53
C THR A 229 -3.83 -14.61 1.77
N VAL A 230 -5.15 -14.68 1.72
CA VAL A 230 -5.96 -13.55 2.16
C VAL A 230 -5.97 -13.51 3.69
N PRO A 231 -5.81 -12.34 4.33
CA PRO A 231 -5.98 -12.25 5.78
C PRO A 231 -7.44 -12.53 6.16
N ASP A 232 -7.66 -13.46 7.10
CA ASP A 232 -9.00 -13.70 7.67
C ASP A 232 -9.57 -12.44 8.34
N LYS A 233 -8.68 -11.65 8.95
CA LYS A 233 -8.98 -10.37 9.59
C LYS A 233 -7.79 -9.44 9.44
N VAL A 234 -8.08 -8.16 9.58
CA VAL A 234 -7.07 -7.12 9.71
C VAL A 234 -7.23 -6.40 11.05
N ASN A 235 -6.22 -5.64 11.45
CA ASN A 235 -6.26 -4.78 12.61
C ASN A 235 -6.38 -3.32 12.16
N PRO A 236 -7.58 -2.71 12.09
CA PRO A 236 -7.71 -1.31 11.70
C PRO A 236 -7.05 -0.32 12.67
N LYS A 237 -6.69 -0.71 13.89
CA LYS A 237 -5.86 0.11 14.79
C LYS A 237 -4.37 -0.05 14.54
N GLY A 238 -3.99 -1.15 13.89
CA GLY A 238 -2.60 -1.46 13.61
C GLY A 238 -1.99 -0.45 12.65
N THR A 239 -0.70 -0.23 12.83
CA THR A 239 0.09 0.65 11.96
C THR A 239 0.41 -0.07 10.66
N PHE A 240 0.62 0.72 9.59
CA PHE A 240 1.34 0.17 8.45
C PHE A 240 2.81 -0.01 8.83
N PRO A 241 3.53 -0.97 8.22
CA PRO A 241 4.84 -1.34 8.73
C PRO A 241 5.85 -0.20 8.88
N LEU A 242 5.76 0.82 8.01
CA LEU A 242 6.56 2.05 7.94
C LEU A 242 8.02 1.86 8.40
N MET A 243 8.70 0.86 7.84
CA MET A 243 10.03 0.45 8.32
C MET A 243 11.06 1.58 8.23
N ASN A 244 11.84 1.75 9.29
CA ASN A 244 13.02 2.61 9.28
C ASN A 244 14.24 1.77 8.91
N LEU A 245 15.18 2.36 8.15
CA LEU A 245 16.43 1.68 7.78
C LEU A 245 17.49 1.77 8.89
N ASP A 246 17.23 2.57 9.93
CA ASP A 246 18.17 2.90 11.01
C ASP A 246 17.93 2.12 12.32
N GLU A 247 17.07 1.11 12.32
CA GLU A 247 16.80 0.21 13.47
C GLU A 247 17.31 -1.22 13.24
#